data_AF-A0A967EA79-F1
#
_entry.id   AF-A0A967EA79-F1
#
_cell.length_a   1.000
_cell.length_b   1.000
_cell.length_c   1.000
_cell.angle_alpha   90.00
_cell.angle_beta   90.00
_cell.angle_gamma   90.00
#
_symmetry.space_group_name_H-M   'P 1'
#
loop_
_entity.id
_entity.type
_entity.pdbx_description
1 polymer ?
#
loop_
_entity_poly.entity_id
_entity_poly.type
_entity_poly.pdbx_seq_one_letter_code
_entity_poly.pdbx_strand_id
1 'polypeptide(L)' 'MKPIIILGSTGSIGTNTLDIVQRFPDEFRVVGL' A
#
# COMPACT_ATOMS: atom_id res chain seq x y z
N MET A 1 -1.88 12.76 -0.67
CA MET A 1 -2.62 11.55 -1.06
C MET A 1 -2.39 11.18 -2.53
N LYS A 2 -1.57 10.16 -2.76
CA LYS A 2 -1.33 9.53 -4.07
C LYS A 2 -2.05 8.17 -4.13
N PRO A 3 -2.94 7.94 -5.11
CA PRO A 3 -3.58 6.64 -5.27
C PRO A 3 -2.57 5.62 -5.84
N ILE A 4 -2.54 4.42 -5.26
CA ILE A 4 -1.67 3.32 -5.70
C ILE A 4 -2.43 1.98 -5.74
N ILE A 5 -1.95 1.09 -6.60
CA ILE A 5 -2.41 -0.30 -6.72
C ILE A 5 -1.24 -1.21 -6.35
N ILE A 6 -1.48 -2.24 -5.53
CA ILE A 6 -0.44 -3.17 -5.07
C ILE A 6 -0.69 -4.56 -5.64
N LEU A 7 -0.11 -4.85 -6.81
CA LEU A 7 -0.19 -6.18 -7.42
C LEU A 7 0.69 -7.17 -6.65
N GLY A 8 0.10 -8.26 -6.15
CA GLY A 8 0.81 -9.21 -5.28
C GLY A 8 0.87 -8.76 -3.82
N SER A 9 -0.21 -8.13 -3.34
CA SER A 9 -0.37 -7.63 -1.97
C SER A 9 -0.18 -8.68 -0.87
N THR A 10 -0.36 -9.97 -1.17
CA THR A 10 -0.16 -11.08 -0.23
C THR A 10 1.29 -11.55 -0.10
N GLY A 11 2.19 -11.12 -0.98
CA GLY A 11 3.62 -11.41 -0.88
C GLY A 11 4.29 -10.61 0.23
N SER A 12 5.55 -10.95 0.54
CA SER A 12 6.35 -10.21 1.53
C SER A 12 6.46 -8.72 1.19
N ILE A 13 6.69 -8.40 -0.09
CA ILE A 13 6.75 -7.01 -0.58
C ILE A 13 5.40 -6.32 -0.42
N GLY A 14 4.30 -6.98 -0.81
CA GLY A 14 2.95 -6.43 -0.70
C GLY A 14 2.54 -6.12 0.73
N THR A 15 2.77 -7.07 1.64
CA THR A 15 2.45 -6.92 3.07
C THR A 15 3.28 -5.80 3.70
N ASN A 16 4.58 -5.74 3.41
CA ASN A 16 5.45 -4.66 3.88
C ASN A 16 5.05 -3.30 3.30
N THR A 17 4.62 -3.26 2.04
CA THR A 17 4.13 -2.02 1.40
C THR A 17 2.85 -1.54 2.10
N LEU A 18 1.94 -2.44 2.47
CA LEU A 18 0.73 -2.10 3.22
C LEU A 18 1.05 -1.52 4.61
N ASP A 19 2.08 -2.03 5.30
CA ASP A 19 2.54 -1.47 6.59
C ASP A 19 3.04 -0.02 6.41
N ILE A 20 3.80 0.27 5.34
CA ILE A 20 4.23 1.64 5.03
C ILE A 20 3.01 2.54 4.76
N VAL A 21 2.04 2.10 3.97
CA VAL A 21 0.84 2.91 3.68
C VAL A 21 0.06 3.22 4.97
N GLN A 22 -0.03 2.28 5.90
CA GLN A 22 -0.68 2.51 7.21
C GLN A 22 0.06 3.56 8.06
N ARG A 23 1.38 3.66 7.94
CA ARG A 23 2.21 4.64 8.66
C ARG A 23 2.15 6.05 8.04
N PHE A 24 1.84 6.16 6.75
CA PHE A 24 1.78 7.42 6.01
C PHE A 24 0.44 7.60 5.28
N PRO A 25 -0.70 7.63 6.00
CA PRO A 25 -2.03 7.68 5.39
C PRO A 25 -2.33 8.99 4.65
N ASP A 26 -1.67 10.10 5.01
CA ASP A 26 -1.83 11.39 4.33
C ASP A 26 -1.10 11.42 2.97
N GLU A 27 -0.09 10.57 2.81
CA GLU A 27 0.72 10.48 1.60
C GLU A 27 0.13 9.48 0.60
N PHE A 28 -0.32 8.31 1.07
CA PHE A 28 -0.73 7.20 0.21
C PHE A 28 -2.16 6.74 0.46
N ARG A 29 -2.82 6.29 -0.62
CA ARG A 29 -4.12 5.63 -0.55
C ARG A 29 -4.14 4.41 -1.48
N VAL A 30 -4.37 3.23 -0.93
CA VAL A 30 -4.58 2.03 -1.75
C VAL A 30 -5.96 2.08 -2.39
N VAL A 31 -6.00 1.96 -3.71
CA VAL A 31 -7.25 1.93 -4.50
C VAL A 31 -7.50 0.59 -5.18
N GLY A 32 -6.55 -0.35 -5.08
CA GLY A 32 -6.65 -1.72 -5.58
C GLY A 32 -5.53 -2.61 -5.05
N LEU A 33 -5.78 -3.92 -4.99
CA LEU A 33 -4.90 -4.98 -4.49
C LEU A 33 -4.65 -6.06 -5.54
#